data_AF-A0A0N0C292-F1
#
_entry.id   AF-A0A0N0C292-F1
#
_cell.length_a   1.000
_cell.length_b   1.000
_cell.length_c   1.000
_cell.angle_alpha   90.00
_cell.angle_beta   90.00
_cell.angle_gamma   90.00
#
_symmetry.space_group_name_H-M   'P 1'
#
loop_
_entity.id
_entity.type
_entity.pdbx_description
1 polymer ?
#
loop_
_entity_poly.entity_id
_entity_poly.type
_entity_poly.pdbx_seq_one_letter_code
_entity_poly.pdbx_strand_id
1 'polypeptide(L)'
;MGEIKGRHTGKLLMLVSAFLTATGQLFWKWGLTEWIYLGIGFLCYGLGAILMIKAFALEKLSVAYPLMCASYVFALIYGYFLLGEEITVQKLAAVVLLGIGVTLTSVDR
;
A
#
# COMPACT_ATOMS: atom_id res chain seq x y z
N MET A 1 -29.17 3.40 -11.79
CA MET A 1 -28.08 4.15 -11.11
C MET A 1 -26.77 3.35 -11.19
N GLY A 2 -26.32 3.00 -12.41
CA GLY A 2 -25.52 1.78 -12.63
C GLY A 2 -24.24 1.87 -13.48
N GLU A 3 -23.82 3.04 -13.99
CA GLU A 3 -22.75 3.04 -15.04
C GLU A 3 -21.48 3.86 -14.75
N ILE A 4 -21.39 4.60 -13.64
CA ILE A 4 -20.16 5.37 -13.31
C ILE A 4 -19.17 4.54 -12.45
N LYS A 5 -19.58 3.37 -11.96
CA LYS A 5 -18.86 2.58 -10.94
C LYS A 5 -17.72 1.70 -11.48
N GLY A 6 -17.42 1.73 -12.78
CA GLY A 6 -16.53 0.75 -13.43
C GLY A 6 -15.02 1.07 -13.44
N ARG A 7 -14.62 2.36 -13.60
CA ARG A 7 -13.23 2.70 -14.00
C ARG A 7 -12.30 3.21 -12.90
N HIS A 8 -12.84 3.65 -11.78
CA HIS A 8 -12.04 4.19 -10.67
C HIS A 8 -12.09 3.33 -9.41
N THR A 9 -13.06 2.42 -9.35
CA THR A 9 -13.30 1.56 -8.20
C THR A 9 -12.13 0.63 -7.95
N GLY A 10 -11.54 0.03 -8.99
CA GLY A 10 -10.37 -0.84 -8.82
C GLY A 10 -9.12 -0.09 -8.37
N LYS A 11 -8.89 1.14 -8.87
CA LYS A 11 -7.79 2.00 -8.40
C LYS A 11 -7.94 2.37 -6.92
N LEU A 12 -9.15 2.75 -6.52
CA LEU A 12 -9.45 3.09 -5.12
C LEU A 12 -9.27 1.85 -4.23
N LEU A 13 -9.77 0.69 -4.65
CA LEU A 13 -9.57 -0.57 -3.94
C LEU A 13 -8.08 -0.90 -3.78
N MET A 14 -7.26 -0.64 -4.79
CA MET A 14 -5.82 -0.86 -4.71
C MET A 14 -5.14 0.08 -3.71
N LEU A 15 -5.51 1.36 -3.70
CA LEU A 15 -4.98 2.32 -2.71
C LEU A 15 -5.39 1.96 -1.29
N VAL A 16 -6.66 1.57 -1.08
CA VAL A 16 -7.16 1.12 0.23
C VAL A 16 -6.44 -0.16 0.66
N SER A 17 -6.22 -1.10 -0.26
CA SER A 17 -5.40 -2.29 -0.05
C SER A 17 -3.97 -1.94 0.39
N ALA A 18 -3.32 -1.03 -0.34
CA ALA A 18 -1.95 -0.60 -0.05
C ALA A 18 -1.84 0.03 1.36
N PHE A 19 -2.82 0.84 1.74
CA PHE A 19 -2.93 1.41 3.09
C PHE A 19 -3.12 0.34 4.18
N LEU A 20 -4.06 -0.58 4.00
CA LEU A 20 -4.30 -1.70 4.93
C LEU A 20 -3.06 -2.58 5.08
N THR A 21 -2.39 -2.89 3.97
CA THR A 21 -1.17 -3.71 3.94
C THR A 21 -0.04 -3.02 4.72
N ALA A 22 0.19 -1.72 4.49
CA ALA A 22 1.19 -0.95 5.24
C ALA A 22 0.84 -0.84 6.73
N THR A 23 -0.44 -0.73 7.06
CA THR A 23 -0.92 -0.67 8.44
C THR A 23 -0.74 -2.02 9.15
N GLY A 24 -0.94 -3.13 8.44
CA GLY A 24 -0.62 -4.46 8.93
C GLY A 24 0.87 -4.63 9.24
N GLN A 25 1.74 -4.13 8.36
CA GLN A 25 3.19 -4.13 8.58
C GLN A 25 3.60 -3.30 9.81
N LEU A 26 2.97 -2.14 10.02
CA LEU A 26 3.17 -1.34 11.23
C LEU A 26 2.79 -2.11 12.50
N PHE A 27 1.63 -2.78 12.50
CA PHE A 27 1.23 -3.59 13.65
C PHE A 27 2.18 -4.76 13.90
N TRP A 28 2.78 -5.36 12.87
CA TRP A 28 3.82 -6.37 13.07
C TRP A 28 5.10 -5.80 13.68
N LYS A 29 5.47 -4.56 13.34
CA LYS A 29 6.57 -3.85 14.01
C LYS A 29 6.32 -3.71 15.52
N TRP A 30 5.12 -3.30 15.93
CA TRP A 30 4.73 -3.26 17.35
C TRP A 30 4.48 -4.65 17.96
N GLY A 31 4.16 -5.63 17.12
CA GLY A 31 3.97 -7.03 17.49
C GLY A 31 5.23 -7.72 17.99
N LEU A 32 6.40 -7.14 17.74
CA LEU A 32 7.66 -7.58 18.34
C LEU A 32 7.69 -7.37 19.86
N THR A 33 6.91 -6.41 20.38
CA THR A 33 6.79 -6.13 21.81
C THR A 33 5.56 -6.80 22.40
N GLU A 34 4.40 -6.68 21.73
CA GLU A 34 3.12 -7.15 22.23
C GLU A 34 2.41 -8.06 21.21
N TRP A 35 2.22 -9.33 21.57
CA TRP A 35 1.67 -10.36 20.69
C TRP A 35 0.27 -10.05 20.14
N ILE A 36 -0.53 -9.24 20.84
CA ILE A 36 -1.86 -8.81 20.39
C ILE A 36 -1.80 -8.10 19.03
N TYR A 37 -0.75 -7.31 18.78
CA TYR A 37 -0.60 -6.59 17.52
C TYR A 37 -0.26 -7.51 16.35
N LEU A 38 0.27 -8.71 16.60
CA LEU A 38 0.49 -9.70 15.54
C LEU A 38 -0.82 -10.16 14.91
N GLY A 39 -1.84 -10.41 15.74
CA GLY A 39 -3.18 -10.78 15.29
C GLY A 39 -3.86 -9.65 14.52
N ILE A 40 -3.77 -8.42 15.04
CA ILE A 40 -4.33 -7.23 14.38
C ILE A 40 -3.62 -6.98 13.04
N GLY A 41 -2.29 -7.10 13.02
CA GLY A 41 -1.47 -6.96 11.82
C GLY A 41 -1.85 -8.00 10.76
N PHE A 42 -2.05 -9.25 11.17
CA PHE A 42 -2.49 -10.31 10.27
C PHE A 42 -3.86 -10.04 9.66
N LEU A 43 -4.85 -9.61 10.47
CA LEU A 43 -6.19 -9.26 9.97
C LEU A 43 -6.12 -8.08 9.00
N CYS A 44 -5.38 -7.04 9.35
CA CYS A 44 -5.23 -5.84 8.54
C CYS A 44 -4.55 -6.16 7.19
N TYR A 45 -3.43 -6.89 7.24
CA TYR A 45 -2.69 -7.31 6.05
C TYR A 45 -3.52 -8.27 5.18
N GLY A 46 -4.20 -9.24 5.79
CA GLY A 46 -5.05 -10.20 5.10
C GLY A 46 -6.22 -9.52 4.39
N LEU A 47 -6.88 -8.55 5.03
CA LEU A 47 -7.91 -7.73 4.40
C LEU A 47 -7.32 -6.92 3.23
N GLY A 48 -6.14 -6.32 3.42
CA GLY A 48 -5.40 -5.67 2.34
C GLY A 48 -5.21 -6.60 1.14
N ALA A 49 -4.67 -7.80 1.35
CA ALA A 49 -4.45 -8.79 0.30
C ALA A 49 -5.74 -9.20 -0.43
N ILE A 50 -6.86 -9.37 0.27
CA ILE A 50 -8.16 -9.68 -0.35
C ILE A 50 -8.62 -8.52 -1.25
N LEU A 51 -8.47 -7.27 -0.79
CA LEU A 51 -8.80 -6.09 -1.59
C LEU A 51 -7.86 -5.93 -2.79
N MET A 52 -6.58 -6.26 -2.64
CA MET A 52 -5.60 -6.29 -3.73
C MET A 52 -6.05 -7.24 -4.85
N ILE A 53 -6.44 -8.47 -4.50
CA ILE A 53 -6.90 -9.47 -5.46
C ILE A 53 -8.15 -8.97 -6.19
N LYS A 54 -9.10 -8.37 -5.46
CA LYS A 54 -10.29 -7.76 -6.08
C LYS A 54 -9.94 -6.59 -6.98
N ALA A 55 -8.97 -5.76 -6.61
CA ALA A 55 -8.50 -4.65 -7.43
C ALA A 55 -7.85 -5.13 -8.73
N PHE A 56 -7.04 -6.20 -8.67
CA PHE A 56 -6.45 -6.83 -9.86
C PHE A 56 -7.50 -7.41 -10.81
N ALA A 57 -8.66 -7.84 -10.32
CA ALA A 57 -9.77 -8.29 -11.17
C ALA A 57 -10.47 -7.13 -11.91
N LEU A 58 -10.28 -5.88 -11.47
CA LEU A 58 -10.99 -4.70 -11.97
C LEU A 58 -10.09 -3.72 -12.76
N GLU A 59 -8.76 -3.82 -12.61
CA GLU A 59 -7.79 -2.91 -13.23
C GLU A 59 -6.68 -3.67 -13.93
N LYS A 60 -6.09 -3.03 -14.96
CA LYS A 60 -4.89 -3.55 -15.61
C LYS A 60 -3.76 -3.63 -14.58
N LEU A 61 -2.99 -4.72 -14.63
CA LEU A 61 -1.80 -4.92 -13.78
C LEU A 61 -0.84 -3.73 -13.86
N SER A 62 -0.65 -3.15 -15.06
CA SER A 62 0.19 -1.97 -15.27
C SER A 62 -0.25 -0.72 -14.50
N VAL A 63 -1.52 -0.61 -14.12
CA VAL A 63 -2.06 0.49 -13.28
C VAL A 63 -2.10 0.09 -11.81
N ALA A 64 -2.37 -1.18 -11.55
CA ALA A 64 -2.55 -1.71 -10.20
C ALA A 64 -1.21 -1.86 -9.44
N TYR A 65 -0.15 -2.36 -10.08
CA TYR A 65 1.18 -2.46 -9.45
C TYR A 65 1.70 -1.10 -8.97
N PRO A 66 1.63 -0.02 -9.77
CA PRO A 66 2.06 1.30 -9.34
C PRO A 66 1.29 1.83 -8.13
N LEU A 67 -0.02 1.61 -8.11
CA LEU A 67 -0.85 2.01 -6.96
C LEU A 67 -0.50 1.20 -5.71
N MET A 68 -0.12 -0.07 -5.86
CA MET A 68 0.31 -0.90 -4.73
C MET A 68 1.63 -0.39 -4.12
N CYS A 69 2.53 0.20 -4.92
CA CYS A 69 3.76 0.82 -4.41
C CYS A 69 3.51 1.98 -3.42
N ALA A 70 2.30 2.56 -3.41
CA ALA A 70 1.93 3.56 -2.39
C ALA A 70 2.02 3.01 -0.95
N SER A 71 1.93 1.68 -0.77
CA SER A 71 2.14 1.03 0.54
C SER A 71 3.51 1.35 1.14
N TYR A 72 4.56 1.46 0.32
CA TYR A 72 5.90 1.84 0.79
C TYR A 72 5.95 3.28 1.28
N VAL A 73 5.22 4.19 0.63
CA VAL A 73 5.10 5.58 1.07
C VAL A 73 4.41 5.63 2.43
N PHE A 74 3.31 4.90 2.60
CA PHE A 74 2.61 4.81 3.89
C PHE A 74 3.51 4.19 4.98
N ALA A 75 4.23 3.11 4.67
CA ALA A 75 5.15 2.48 5.60
C ALA A 75 6.27 3.44 6.05
N LEU A 76 6.76 4.30 5.15
CA LEU A 76 7.78 5.31 5.49
C LEU A 76 7.21 6.43 6.38
N ILE A 77 5.98 6.87 6.10
CA ILE A 77 5.25 7.83 6.95
C ILE A 77 5.07 7.22 8.35
N TYR A 78 4.64 5.96 8.45
CA TYR A 78 4.51 5.26 9.73
C TYR A 78 5.85 5.10 10.45
N GLY A 79 6.91 4.75 9.73
CA GLY A 79 8.27 4.67 10.27
C GLY A 79 8.69 5.96 10.97
N TYR A 80 8.51 7.10 10.30
CA TYR A 80 8.92 8.39 10.85
C TYR A 80 8.02 8.88 11.99
N PHE A 81 6.69 8.89 11.79
CA PHE A 81 5.77 9.50 12.76
C PHE A 81 5.40 8.59 13.93
N LEU A 82 5.29 7.28 13.71
CA LEU A 82 4.76 6.34 14.70
C LEU A 82 5.84 5.48 15.36
N LEU A 83 6.91 5.17 14.61
CA LEU A 83 8.04 4.37 15.12
C LEU A 83 9.26 5.23 15.49
N GLY A 84 9.26 6.53 15.13
CA GLY A 84 10.38 7.43 15.40
C GLY A 84 11.65 7.06 14.64
N GLU A 85 11.54 6.34 13.53
CA GLU A 85 12.68 5.95 12.71
C GLU A 85 13.23 7.14 11.93
N GLU A 86 14.56 7.27 11.91
CA GLU A 86 15.21 8.22 11.02
C GLU A 86 14.97 7.83 9.55
N ILE A 87 14.48 8.81 8.77
CA ILE A 87 14.41 8.70 7.32
C ILE A 87 15.81 8.99 6.79
N THR A 88 16.55 7.94 6.45
CA THR A 88 17.82 8.10 5.76
C THR A 88 17.59 8.60 4.33
N VAL A 89 18.59 9.30 3.77
CA VAL A 89 18.58 9.77 2.37
C VAL A 89 18.33 8.61 1.39
N GLN A 90 18.79 7.41 1.74
CA GLN A 90 18.58 6.18 0.96
C GLN A 90 17.11 5.77 0.92
N LYS A 91 16.40 5.79 2.06
CA LYS A 91 14.96 5.47 2.13
C LYS A 91 14.14 6.48 1.31
N LEU A 92 14.49 7.75 1.38
CA LEU A 92 13.85 8.81 0.60
C LEU A 92 14.10 8.63 -0.90
N ALA A 93 15.35 8.38 -1.31
CA ALA A 93 15.70 8.11 -2.70
C ALA A 93 14.96 6.88 -3.25
N ALA A 94 14.81 5.81 -2.45
CA ALA A 94 14.02 4.64 -2.82
C ALA A 94 12.55 4.99 -3.08
N VAL A 95 11.92 5.82 -2.23
CA VAL A 95 10.54 6.28 -2.45
C VAL A 95 10.42 7.14 -3.71
N VAL A 96 11.38 8.03 -3.96
CA VAL A 96 11.40 8.85 -5.19
C VAL A 96 11.54 7.96 -6.43
N LEU A 97 12.44 6.98 -6.41
CA LEU A 97 12.61 6.02 -7.50
C LEU A 97 11.36 5.17 -7.73
N LEU A 98 10.69 4.74 -6.65
CA LEU A 98 9.37 4.09 -6.76
C LEU A 98 8.36 5.02 -7.41
N GLY A 99 8.28 6.29 -6.99
CA GLY A 99 7.43 7.29 -7.62
C GLY A 99 7.69 7.45 -9.11
N ILE A 100 8.96 7.48 -9.53
CA ILE A 100 9.34 7.53 -10.95
C ILE A 100 8.88 6.25 -11.67
N GLY A 101 9.17 5.06 -11.13
CA GLY A 101 8.74 3.80 -11.72
C GLY A 101 7.22 3.70 -11.87
N VAL A 102 6.47 4.18 -10.87
CA VAL A 102 5.00 4.27 -10.85
C VAL A 102 4.50 5.19 -11.96
N THR A 103 5.11 6.37 -12.12
CA THR A 103 4.71 7.31 -13.17
C THR A 103 4.99 6.76 -14.58
N LEU A 104 6.15 6.13 -14.79
CA LEU A 104 6.51 5.53 -16.08
C LEU A 104 5.56 4.40 -16.49
N THR A 105 5.24 3.51 -15.55
CA THR A 105 4.31 2.39 -15.80
C THR A 105 2.85 2.83 -15.95
N SER A 106 2.46 3.97 -15.36
CA SER A 106 1.13 4.55 -15.54
C SER A 106 0.94 5.27 -16.88
N VAL A 107 2.01 5.55 -17.64
CA VAL A 107 1.95 6.30 -18.91
C VAL A 107 1.54 5.41 -20.10
N ASP A 108 1.50 4.09 -19.95
CA ASP A 108 0.94 3.20 -20.96
C ASP A 108 -0.58 3.46 -21.13
N ARG A 109 -0.92 4.14 -22.23
CA ARG A 109 -2.28 4.39 -22.71
C ARG A 109 -2.88 3.12 -23.33
#